data_AF-A0A1A8XKI8-F1
#
_entry.id   AF-A0A1A8XKI8-F1
#
_cell.length_a   1.000
_cell.length_b   1.000
_cell.length_c   1.000
_cell.angle_alpha   90.00
_cell.angle_beta   90.00
_cell.angle_gamma   90.00
#
_symmetry.space_group_name_H-M   'P 1'
#
loop_
_entity.id
_entity.type
_entity.pdbx_description
1 polymer ?
#
loop_
_entity_poly.entity_id
_entity_poly.type
_entity_poly.pdbx_seq_one_letter_code
_entity_poly.pdbx_strand_id
1 'polypeptide(L)'
;MLSEPASDAPAEKWAEYRLQVDEAKARGDLLILLVPMRPADSPRTEKGVTYCGTELDALLVKTSMLPSKLGNKSLLDDVMKNLAGNVIRPVANREAVEDDGQPGIGVAM
;
A
#
# COMPACT_ATOMS: atom_id res chain seq x y z
N MET A 1 10.95 -4.85 -8.37
CA MET A 1 10.53 -3.93 -7.30
C MET A 1 11.76 -3.68 -6.47
N LEU A 2 12.15 -2.41 -6.35
CA LEU A 2 13.30 -1.99 -5.56
C LEU A 2 12.80 -1.04 -4.47
N SER A 3 13.38 -1.12 -3.29
CA SER A 3 13.05 -0.22 -2.19
C SER A 3 14.17 0.78 -2.00
N GLU A 4 13.80 2.06 -1.93
CA GLU A 4 14.75 3.11 -1.65
C GLU A 4 15.37 2.90 -0.25
N PRO A 5 16.71 3.00 -0.11
CA PRO A 5 17.34 2.97 1.20
C PRO A 5 16.86 4.13 2.09
N ALA A 6 16.97 3.96 3.40
CA ALA A 6 16.73 5.07 4.32
C ALA A 6 17.69 6.24 4.03
N SER A 7 17.26 7.48 4.33
CA SER A 7 18.07 8.66 4.03
C SER A 7 19.42 8.67 4.77
N ASP A 8 19.52 7.98 5.89
CA ASP A 8 20.72 7.80 6.71
C ASP A 8 21.48 6.50 6.40
N ALA A 9 21.07 5.74 5.37
CA ALA A 9 21.74 4.52 4.97
C ALA A 9 23.17 4.79 4.46
N PRO A 10 24.09 3.82 4.61
CA PRO A 10 25.46 3.94 4.10
C PRO A 10 25.52 4.20 2.59
N ALA A 11 26.59 4.87 2.14
CA ALA A 11 26.79 5.22 0.73
C ALA A 11 26.81 3.99 -0.19
N GLU A 12 27.31 2.85 0.31
CA GLU A 12 27.36 1.58 -0.41
C GLU A 12 25.95 1.08 -0.74
N LYS A 13 24.99 1.24 0.18
CA LYS A 13 23.59 0.86 -0.05
C LYS A 13 22.92 1.73 -1.11
N TRP A 14 23.23 3.01 -1.11
CA TRP A 14 22.77 3.92 -2.16
C TRP A 14 23.41 3.62 -3.51
N ALA A 15 24.69 3.26 -3.55
CA ALA A 15 25.39 2.87 -4.77
C ALA A 15 24.82 1.58 -5.37
N GLU A 16 24.58 0.56 -4.53
CA GLU A 16 23.96 -0.71 -4.92
C GLU A 16 22.55 -0.48 -5.50
N TYR A 17 21.72 0.30 -4.80
CA TYR A 17 20.37 0.64 -5.27
C TYR A 17 20.40 1.35 -6.63
N ARG A 18 21.27 2.36 -6.80
CA ARG A 18 21.40 3.09 -8.07
C ARG A 18 21.84 2.17 -9.21
N LEU A 19 22.80 1.28 -8.97
CA LEU A 19 23.26 0.32 -9.96
C LEU A 19 22.10 -0.58 -10.42
N GLN A 20 21.32 -1.13 -9.50
CA GLN A 20 20.16 -1.98 -9.84
C GLN A 20 19.09 -1.22 -10.64
N VAL A 21 18.85 0.05 -10.29
CA VAL A 21 17.93 0.94 -11.03
C VAL A 21 18.43 1.18 -12.45
N ASP A 22 19.72 1.48 -12.62
CA ASP A 22 20.31 1.80 -13.93
C ASP A 22 20.38 0.56 -14.83
N GLU A 23 20.74 -0.60 -14.29
CA GLU A 23 20.70 -1.88 -15.01
C GLU A 23 19.28 -2.22 -15.49
N ALA A 24 18.26 -2.04 -14.64
CA ALA A 24 16.88 -2.29 -15.02
C ALA A 24 16.41 -1.33 -16.12
N LYS A 25 16.77 -0.04 -16.03
CA LYS A 25 16.50 0.94 -17.08
C LYS A 25 17.20 0.60 -18.39
N ALA A 26 18.45 0.15 -18.34
CA ALA A 26 19.22 -0.23 -19.53
C ALA A 26 18.60 -1.44 -20.26
N ARG A 27 17.97 -2.37 -19.52
CA ARG A 27 17.19 -3.48 -20.11
C ARG A 27 15.84 -3.06 -20.67
N GLY A 28 15.37 -1.85 -20.35
CA GLY A 28 14.02 -1.39 -20.68
C GLY A 28 12.93 -2.01 -19.80
N ASP A 29 13.29 -2.51 -18.62
CA ASP A 29 12.33 -3.10 -17.68
C ASP A 29 11.39 -2.02 -17.13
N LEU A 30 10.12 -2.39 -16.93
CA LEU A 30 9.19 -1.58 -16.14
C LEU A 30 9.62 -1.64 -14.66
N LEU A 31 9.96 -0.48 -14.10
CA LEU A 31 10.53 -0.39 -12.76
C LEU A 31 9.47 0.10 -11.76
N ILE A 32 9.35 -0.60 -10.63
CA ILE A 32 8.51 -0.18 -9.50
C ILE A 32 9.43 0.12 -8.32
N LEU A 33 9.39 1.37 -7.85
CA LEU A 33 10.20 1.90 -6.76
C LEU A 33 9.32 2.19 -5.54
N LEU A 34 9.68 1.61 -4.40
CA LEU A 34 9.09 1.97 -3.12
C LEU A 34 9.86 3.16 -2.56
N VAL A 35 9.18 4.29 -2.45
CA VAL A 35 9.75 5.55 -1.94
C VAL A 35 8.88 6.05 -0.79
N PRO A 36 9.46 6.71 0.23
CA PRO A 36 8.66 7.34 1.28
C PRO A 36 7.82 8.47 0.68
N MET A 37 6.51 8.21 0.51
CA MET A 37 5.52 9.18 0.02
C MET A 37 4.62 9.63 1.17
N ARG A 38 3.97 10.80 1.02
CA ARG A 38 2.94 11.19 2.01
C ARG A 38 1.75 10.23 1.88
N PRO A 39 1.03 9.92 2.97
CA PRO A 39 -0.07 8.94 2.93
C PRO A 39 -1.18 9.24 1.91
N ALA A 40 -1.36 10.52 1.55
CA ALA A 40 -2.36 10.95 0.57
C ALA A 40 -1.82 11.01 -0.87
N ASP A 41 -0.51 10.80 -1.09
CA ASP A 41 0.07 10.81 -2.42
C ASP A 41 -0.17 9.44 -3.10
N SER A 42 -0.79 9.46 -4.28
CA SER A 42 -1.01 8.25 -5.07
C SER A 42 0.26 7.77 -5.78
N PRO A 43 0.36 6.48 -6.14
CA PRO A 43 1.41 6.01 -7.03
C PRO A 43 1.45 6.80 -8.33
N ARG A 44 2.65 7.14 -8.81
CA ARG A 44 2.84 7.92 -10.04
C ARG A 44 3.78 7.21 -11.00
N THR A 45 3.49 7.28 -12.29
CA THR A 45 4.31 6.69 -13.35
C THR A 45 4.95 7.77 -14.19
N GLU A 46 6.28 7.78 -14.26
CA GLU A 46 7.05 8.73 -15.06
C GLU A 46 8.15 7.97 -15.82
N LYS A 47 8.23 8.16 -17.14
CA LYS A 47 9.29 7.60 -17.99
C LYS A 47 9.57 6.09 -17.77
N GLY A 48 8.50 5.29 -17.62
CA GLY A 48 8.62 3.83 -17.41
C GLY A 48 8.96 3.39 -15.98
N VAL A 49 8.99 4.34 -15.03
CA VAL A 49 9.18 4.08 -13.60
C VAL A 49 7.89 4.42 -12.85
N THR A 50 7.38 3.48 -12.05
CA THR A 50 6.27 3.71 -11.13
C THR A 50 6.77 3.84 -9.70
N TYR A 51 6.45 4.95 -9.06
CA TYR A 51 6.76 5.24 -7.66
C TYR A 51 5.56 4.89 -6.80
N CYS A 52 5.77 4.11 -5.74
CA CYS A 52 4.75 3.67 -4.80
C CYS A 52 5.15 4.06 -3.37
N GLY A 53 4.16 4.44 -2.55
CA GLY A 53 4.37 4.76 -1.14
C GLY A 53 4.34 3.54 -0.22
N THR A 54 3.64 2.47 -0.65
CA THR A 54 3.48 1.24 0.13
C THR A 54 3.78 0.00 -0.71
N GLU A 55 4.16 -1.10 -0.04
CA GLU A 55 4.31 -2.40 -0.71
C GLU A 55 2.99 -2.90 -1.31
N LEU A 56 1.85 -2.58 -0.69
CA LEU A 56 0.54 -2.94 -1.21
C LEU A 56 0.28 -2.28 -2.56
N ASP A 57 0.56 -0.99 -2.69
CA ASP A 57 0.45 -0.27 -3.96
C ASP A 57 1.38 -0.87 -5.02
N ALA A 58 2.61 -1.19 -4.63
CA ALA A 58 3.59 -1.78 -5.53
C ALA A 58 3.16 -3.17 -6.02
N LEU A 59 2.55 -3.98 -5.15
CA LEU A 59 1.96 -5.27 -5.52
C LEU A 59 0.75 -5.10 -6.44
N LEU A 60 -0.11 -4.10 -6.19
CA LEU A 60 -1.25 -3.79 -7.04
C LEU A 60 -0.79 -3.39 -8.45
N VAL A 61 0.19 -2.50 -8.56
CA VAL A 61 0.81 -2.10 -9.83
C VAL A 61 1.42 -3.32 -10.52
N LYS A 62 2.25 -4.10 -9.82
CA LYS A 62 2.89 -5.29 -10.38
C LYS A 62 1.86 -6.28 -10.93
N THR A 63 0.82 -6.59 -10.18
CA THR A 63 -0.22 -7.55 -10.59
C THR A 63 -1.08 -7.04 -11.74
N SER A 64 -1.30 -5.73 -11.85
CA SER A 64 -1.97 -5.12 -13.01
C SER A 64 -1.18 -5.25 -14.32
N MET A 65 0.15 -5.34 -14.23
CA MET A 65 1.04 -5.47 -15.40
C MET A 65 1.29 -6.94 -15.79
N LEU A 66 1.01 -7.89 -14.90
CA LEU A 66 1.25 -9.30 -15.16
C LEU A 66 0.09 -9.93 -15.95
N PRO A 67 0.38 -10.86 -16.87
CA PRO A 67 -0.66 -11.53 -17.64
C PRO A 67 -1.54 -12.38 -16.72
N SER A 68 -2.84 -12.45 -17.04
CA SER A 68 -3.79 -13.33 -16.38
C SER A 68 -3.48 -14.80 -16.65
N LYS A 69 -3.75 -15.65 -15.66
CA LYS A 69 -3.76 -17.12 -15.80
C LYS A 69 -5.14 -17.67 -16.14
N LEU A 70 -6.20 -16.88 -15.92
CA LEU A 70 -7.60 -17.27 -16.12
C LEU A 70 -8.23 -16.67 -17.39
N GLY A 71 -7.43 -16.02 -18.24
CA GLY A 71 -7.90 -15.37 -19.48
C GLY A 71 -8.53 -13.98 -19.28
N ASN A 72 -8.33 -13.36 -18.10
CA ASN A 72 -8.70 -11.97 -17.84
C ASN A 72 -7.64 -10.97 -18.37
N LYS A 73 -7.87 -9.67 -18.17
CA LYS A 73 -6.98 -8.61 -18.66
C LYS A 73 -5.63 -8.60 -17.95
N SER A 74 -5.59 -8.96 -16.67
CA SER A 74 -4.38 -8.97 -15.86
C SER A 74 -4.46 -9.99 -14.72
N LEU A 75 -3.33 -10.27 -14.07
CA LEU A 75 -3.31 -11.04 -12.83
C LEU A 75 -4.09 -10.34 -11.71
N LEU A 76 -4.13 -9.00 -11.70
CA LEU A 76 -4.96 -8.26 -10.74
C LEU A 76 -6.44 -8.57 -10.95
N ASP A 77 -6.93 -8.61 -12.20
CA ASP A 77 -8.32 -9.01 -12.48
C ASP A 77 -8.62 -10.42 -11.99
N ASP A 78 -7.66 -11.36 -12.11
CA ASP A 78 -7.81 -12.71 -11.55
C ASP A 78 -8.00 -12.65 -10.02
N VAL A 79 -7.17 -11.87 -9.32
CA VAL A 79 -7.25 -11.72 -7.87
C VAL A 79 -8.58 -11.12 -7.46
N MET A 80 -9.00 -10.02 -8.11
CA MET A 80 -10.24 -9.33 -7.77
C MET A 80 -11.49 -10.18 -8.04
N LYS A 81 -11.48 -11.01 -9.09
CA LYS A 81 -12.58 -11.93 -9.39
C LYS A 81 -12.61 -13.16 -8.47
N ASN A 82 -11.47 -13.58 -7.94
CA ASN A 82 -11.40 -14.64 -6.93
C ASN A 82 -11.71 -14.14 -5.51
N LEU A 83 -11.73 -12.82 -5.31
CA LEU A 83 -12.14 -12.22 -4.04
C LEU A 83 -13.65 -12.43 -3.89
N ALA A 84 -14.04 -13.57 -3.31
CA ALA A 84 -15.41 -13.81 -2.91
C ALA A 84 -15.87 -12.63 -2.05
N GLY A 85 -16.90 -11.92 -2.50
CA GLY A 85 -17.35 -10.63 -1.98
C GLY A 85 -17.77 -10.70 -0.52
N ASN A 86 -16.79 -10.71 0.39
CA ASN A 86 -17.02 -10.48 1.80
C ASN A 86 -17.03 -8.97 2.00
N VAL A 87 -18.23 -8.42 2.09
CA VAL A 87 -18.41 -7.01 2.47
C VAL A 87 -17.94 -6.85 3.92
N ILE A 88 -16.74 -6.33 4.10
CA ILE A 88 -16.25 -5.88 5.41
C ILE A 88 -16.89 -4.51 5.65
N ARG A 89 -18.02 -4.49 6.34
CA ARG A 89 -18.68 -3.26 6.77
C ARG A 89 -18.32 -2.93 8.22
N PRO A 90 -18.23 -1.65 8.59
CA PRO A 90 -18.23 -1.26 10.00
C PRO A 90 -19.46 -1.89 10.67
N VAL A 91 -19.24 -2.76 11.66
CA VAL A 91 -20.29 -3.25 12.54
C VAL A 91 -20.31 -2.31 13.73
N ALA A 92 -21.47 -1.69 14.01
CA ALA A 92 -21.64 -0.90 15.21
C ALA A 92 -21.25 -1.76 16.42
N ASN A 93 -20.33 -1.26 17.25
CA ASN A 93 -20.04 -1.89 18.53
C ASN A 93 -21.33 -1.88 19.35
N ARG A 94 -21.81 -3.05 19.77
CA ARG A 94 -23.16 -3.19 20.37
C ARG A 94 -23.20 -2.76 21.83
N GLU A 95 -22.07 -2.41 22.42
CA GLU A 95 -22.00 -1.82 23.74
C GLU A 95 -21.93 -0.30 23.59
N ALA A 96 -23.10 0.29 23.34
CA ALA A 96 -23.39 1.56 23.97
C ALA A 96 -23.55 1.22 25.46
N VAL A 97 -22.53 1.52 26.26
CA VAL A 97 -22.74 1.71 27.69
C VAL A 97 -23.64 2.93 27.77
N GLU A 98 -24.92 2.71 28.10
CA GLU A 98 -25.84 3.80 28.38
C GLU A 98 -25.31 4.55 29.61
N ASP A 99 -25.20 5.86 29.42
CA ASP A 99 -25.07 6.90 30.43
C ASP A 99 -26.28 6.84 31.38
N ASP A 100 -26.08 6.35 32.60
CA ASP A 100 -27.05 6.43 33.68
C ASP A 100 -26.89 7.74 34.48
N GLY A 101 -27.37 8.82 33.88
CA GLY A 101 -27.57 10.11 34.54
C GLY A 101 -28.64 10.07 35.65
N GLN A 102 -28.18 10.07 36.91
CA GLN A 102 -28.73 10.72 38.14
C GLN A 102 -30.10 10.25 38.72
N PRO A 103 -30.51 10.55 40.00
CA PRO A 103 -29.93 11.46 41.03
C PRO A 103 -29.91 10.93 42.50
N GLY A 104 -29.12 11.55 43.39
CA GLY A 104 -29.11 11.17 44.82
C GLY A 104 -28.36 12.13 45.75
N ILE A 105 -29.07 13.17 46.18
CA ILE A 105 -28.88 14.03 47.36
C ILE A 105 -28.13 13.36 48.55
N GLY A 106 -27.09 14.02 49.07
CA GLY A 106 -26.32 13.57 50.24
C GLY A 106 -25.53 14.69 50.93
N VAL A 107 -26.25 15.50 51.70
CA VAL A 107 -25.92 16.21 52.97
C VAL A 107 -24.48 16.71 53.23
N ALA A 108 -24.42 17.99 53.57
CA ALA A 108 -23.28 18.75 54.09
C ALA A 108 -22.53 18.12 55.28
N MET A 109 -21.22 18.38 55.35
CA MET A 109 -20.53 18.80 56.57
C MET A 109 -19.32 19.66 56.24
#